data_AF-A0A845GGV1-F1
#
_entry.id   AF-A0A845GGV1-F1
#
_cell.length_a   1.000
_cell.length_b   1.000
_cell.length_c   1.000
_cell.angle_alpha   90.00
_cell.angle_beta   90.00
_cell.angle_gamma   90.00
#
_symmetry.space_group_name_H-M   'P 1'
#
loop_
_entity.id
_entity.type
_entity.pdbx_description
1 polymer ?
#
loop_
_entity_poly.entity_id
_entity_poly.type
_entity_poly.pdbx_seq_one_letter_code
_entity_poly.pdbx_strand_id
1 'polypeptide(L)'
;LLRRQFGSLPILLLALAALLAAATGALAEAAGIAAVLLLNGGIGFVTEWRAESAIASLFELIDTTVKVRRGGRVLSVDSDRLVAGDVLPLAAGMRV
;
A
#
# COMPACT_ATOMS: atom_id res chain seq x y z
N LEU A 1 0.35 10.32 6.86
CA LEU A 1 0.53 9.12 7.71
C LEU A 1 0.92 9.50 9.14
N LEU A 2 2.09 10.13 9.36
CA LEU A 2 2.53 10.57 10.69
C LEU A 2 1.45 11.32 11.50
N ARG A 3 0.86 12.40 10.97
CA ARG A 3 -0.20 13.18 11.65
C ARG A 3 -1.49 12.40 12.00
N ARG A 4 -1.82 11.34 11.27
CA ARG A 4 -3.00 10.48 11.57
C ARG A 4 -2.66 9.42 12.62
N GLN A 5 -1.41 8.93 12.64
CA GLN A 5 -0.94 8.03 13.70
C GLN A 5 -1.02 8.71 15.08
N PHE A 6 -0.62 9.99 15.19
CA PHE A 6 -0.63 10.75 16.45
C PHE A 6 -2.01 10.95 17.10
N GLY A 7 -3.12 10.61 16.44
CA GLY A 7 -4.48 10.66 17.01
C GLY A 7 -5.08 9.28 17.34
N SER A 8 -4.34 8.20 17.14
CA SER A 8 -4.83 6.84 17.38
C SER A 8 -4.67 6.44 18.86
N LEU A 9 -5.71 5.82 19.43
CA LEU A 9 -5.76 5.34 20.81
C LEU A 9 -4.49 4.57 21.26
N PRO A 10 -3.86 3.71 20.43
CA PRO A 10 -2.63 2.99 20.81
C PRO A 10 -1.43 3.91 21.06
N ILE A 11 -1.28 4.98 20.27
CA ILE A 11 -0.14 5.91 20.38
C ILE A 11 -0.24 6.76 21.64
N LEU A 12 -1.44 7.16 22.03
CA LEU A 12 -1.68 7.84 23.32
C LEU A 12 -1.34 6.93 24.50
N LEU A 13 -1.69 5.65 24.43
CA LEU A 13 -1.39 4.67 25.47
C LEU A 13 0.12 4.46 25.63
N LEU A 14 0.85 4.35 24.51
CA LEU A 14 2.30 4.22 24.49
C LEU A 14 3.01 5.49 24.99
N ALA A 15 2.50 6.67 24.65
CA ALA A 15 3.04 7.94 25.15
C ALA A 15 2.89 8.06 26.68
N LEU A 16 1.74 7.65 27.22
CA LEU A 16 1.49 7.62 28.66
C LEU A 16 2.42 6.60 29.37
N ALA A 17 2.57 5.40 28.80
CA ALA A 17 3.46 4.39 29.33
C ALA A 17 4.94 4.84 29.34
N ALA A 18 5.38 5.52 28.28
CA ALA A 18 6.74 6.08 28.20
C ALA A 18 6.98 7.17 29.24
N LEU A 19 6.00 8.04 29.49
CA LEU A 19 6.06 9.06 30.55
C LEU A 19 6.17 8.43 31.95
N LEU A 20 5.38 7.38 32.21
CA LEU A 20 5.42 6.66 33.49
C LEU A 20 6.74 5.90 33.69
N ALA A 21 7.28 5.27 32.65
CA ALA A 21 8.55 4.55 32.69
C ALA A 21 9.77 5.50 32.82
N ALA A 22 9.71 6.68 32.21
CA ALA A 22 10.75 7.69 32.36
C ALA A 22 10.80 8.25 33.80
N ALA A 23 9.65 8.34 34.47
CA ALA A 23 9.56 8.77 35.86
C ALA A 23 10.12 7.76 36.86
N THR A 24 10.18 6.47 36.52
CA THR A 24 10.72 5.40 37.40
C THR A 24 12.22 5.17 37.25
N GLY A 25 12.90 5.78 36.28
CA GLY A 25 14.36 5.65 36.09
C GLY A 25 14.82 4.25 35.65
N ALA A 26 13.91 3.41 35.21
CA ALA A 26 14.15 2.01 34.89
C ALA A 26 14.60 1.83 33.43
N LEU A 27 15.91 1.94 33.20
CA LEU A 27 16.54 1.76 31.89
C LEU A 27 16.23 0.39 31.25
N ALA A 28 16.04 -0.66 32.05
CA ALA A 28 15.70 -1.99 31.56
C ALA A 28 14.29 -2.06 30.95
N GLU A 29 13.32 -1.38 31.56
CA GLU A 29 11.93 -1.31 31.07
C GLU A 29 11.83 -0.44 29.82
N ALA A 30 12.55 0.69 29.80
CA ALA A 30 12.68 1.53 28.61
C ALA A 30 13.28 0.76 27.41
N ALA A 31 14.32 -0.05 27.65
CA ALA A 31 14.92 -0.90 26.62
C ALA A 31 13.96 -1.98 26.12
N GLY A 32 13.16 -2.59 27.00
CA GLY A 32 12.15 -3.58 26.63
C GLY A 32 11.05 -2.99 25.74
N ILE A 33 10.52 -1.82 26.09
CA ILE A 33 9.52 -1.11 25.28
C ILE A 33 10.10 -0.71 23.92
N ALA A 34 11.32 -0.19 23.89
CA ALA A 34 12.00 0.17 22.65
C ALA A 34 12.19 -1.04 21.73
N ALA A 35 12.59 -2.19 22.27
CA ALA A 35 12.74 -3.43 21.51
C ALA A 35 11.41 -3.88 20.87
N VAL A 36 10.31 -3.87 21.65
CA VAL A 36 8.97 -4.21 21.14
C VAL A 36 8.52 -3.23 20.06
N LEU A 37 8.77 -1.93 20.24
CA LEU A 37 8.39 -0.92 19.26
C LEU A 37 9.17 -1.09 17.95
N LEU A 38 10.48 -1.37 18.02
CA LEU A 38 11.31 -1.67 16.85
C LEU A 38 10.85 -2.94 16.14
N LEU A 39 10.53 -3.99 16.89
CA LEU A 39 10.00 -5.24 16.33
C LEU A 39 8.66 -5.00 15.64
N ASN A 40 7.70 -4.38 16.31
CA ASN A 40 6.38 -4.10 15.73
C ASN A 40 6.47 -3.17 14.52
N GLY A 41 7.31 -2.12 14.60
CA GLY A 41 7.54 -1.20 13.49
C GLY A 41 8.21 -1.88 12.30
N GLY A 42 9.24 -2.71 12.54
CA GLY A 42 9.94 -3.46 11.49
C GLY A 42 9.07 -4.52 10.83
N ILE A 43 8.33 -5.29 11.63
CA ILE A 43 7.36 -6.28 11.12
C ILE A 43 6.26 -5.57 10.34
N GLY A 44 5.72 -4.48 10.87
CA GLY A 44 4.72 -3.65 10.19
C GLY A 44 5.23 -3.14 8.84
N PHE A 45 6.45 -2.58 8.81
CA PHE A 45 7.08 -2.09 7.59
C PHE A 45 7.30 -3.19 6.54
N VAL A 46 7.82 -4.35 6.94
CA VAL A 46 8.00 -5.48 6.02
C VAL A 46 6.65 -6.00 5.51
N THR A 47 5.63 -6.02 6.36
CA THR A 47 4.29 -6.47 5.99
C THR A 47 3.65 -5.51 4.98
N GLU A 48 3.79 -4.20 5.20
CA GLU A 48 3.27 -3.17 4.30
C GLU A 48 4.01 -3.19 2.95
N TRP A 49 5.34 -3.29 2.97
CA TRP A 49 6.14 -3.43 1.74
C TRP A 49 5.76 -4.67 0.93
N ARG A 50 5.52 -5.80 1.60
CA ARG A 50 5.02 -7.03 0.94
C ARG A 50 3.60 -6.85 0.40
N ALA A 51 2.73 -6.14 1.09
CA ALA A 51 1.38 -5.86 0.62
C ALA A 51 1.40 -4.98 -0.65
N GLU A 52 2.22 -3.92 -0.66
CA GLU A 52 2.43 -3.10 -1.85
C GLU A 52 2.98 -3.91 -3.02
N SER A 53 3.98 -4.77 -2.79
CA SER A 53 4.54 -5.63 -3.82
C SER A 53 3.52 -6.65 -4.36
N ALA A 54 2.68 -7.22 -3.50
CA ALA A 54 1.64 -8.15 -3.94
C ALA A 54 0.59 -7.45 -4.82
N ILE A 55 0.18 -6.24 -4.43
CA ILE A 55 -0.71 -5.41 -5.25
C ILE A 55 -0.05 -5.04 -6.58
N ALA A 56 1.23 -4.66 -6.58
CA ALA A 56 1.97 -4.36 -7.80
C ALA A 56 2.01 -5.55 -8.77
N SER A 57 2.29 -6.77 -8.27
CA SER A 57 2.27 -7.98 -9.10
C SER A 57 0.89 -8.32 -9.65
N LEU A 58 -0.19 -8.02 -8.92
CA LEU A 58 -1.55 -8.17 -9.43
C LEU A 58 -1.83 -7.20 -10.59
N PHE A 59 -1.28 -5.98 -10.55
CA PHE A 59 -1.37 -5.05 -11.67
C PHE A 59 -0.52 -5.49 -12.87
N GLU A 60 0.65 -6.11 -12.66
CA GLU A 60 1.45 -6.70 -13.76
C GLU A 60 0.75 -7.88 -14.46
N LEU A 61 -0.09 -8.63 -13.73
CA LEU A 61 -0.95 -9.67 -14.30
C LEU A 61 -2.12 -9.10 -15.12
N ILE A 62 -2.49 -7.85 -14.86
CA ILE A 62 -3.41 -7.08 -15.70
C ILE A 62 -2.55 -6.42 -16.76
N ASP A 63 -2.00 -7.24 -17.65
CA ASP A 63 -1.50 -6.80 -18.94
C ASP A 63 -2.66 -6.04 -19.58
N THR A 64 -2.64 -4.71 -19.50
CA THR A 64 -3.80 -3.89 -19.87
C THR A 64 -3.78 -3.76 -21.39
N THR A 65 -3.88 -4.89 -22.07
CA THR A 65 -4.01 -5.00 -23.51
C THR A 65 -5.47 -4.78 -23.85
N VAL A 66 -5.72 -3.63 -24.45
CA VAL A 66 -7.05 -3.21 -24.87
C VAL A 66 -7.23 -3.67 -26.30
N LYS A 67 -8.34 -4.36 -26.58
CA LYS A 67 -8.70 -4.67 -27.97
C LYS A 67 -9.23 -3.40 -28.63
N VAL A 68 -8.58 -2.96 -29.70
CA VAL A 68 -9.00 -1.82 -30.51
C VAL A 68 -9.20 -2.25 -31.96
N ARG A 69 -10.15 -1.62 -32.65
CA ARG A 69 -10.38 -1.87 -34.08
C ARG A 69 -9.75 -0.75 -34.91
N ARG A 70 -8.67 -1.06 -35.64
CA ARG A 70 -8.00 -0.15 -36.60
C ARG A 70 -8.09 -0.75 -38.00
N GLY A 71 -8.50 0.04 -38.99
CA GLY A 71 -8.58 -0.42 -40.39
C GLY A 71 -9.48 -1.64 -40.60
N GLY A 72 -10.55 -1.78 -39.80
CA GLY A 72 -11.49 -2.89 -39.88
C GLY A 72 -11.08 -4.18 -39.17
N ARG A 73 -9.82 -4.31 -38.71
CA ARG A 73 -9.28 -5.49 -37.98
C ARG A 73 -9.21 -5.21 -36.47
N VAL A 74 -9.47 -6.24 -35.65
CA VAL A 74 -9.35 -6.16 -34.18
C VAL A 74 -7.92 -6.53 -33.79
N LEU A 75 -7.27 -5.67 -33.02
CA LEU A 75 -5.88 -5.79 -32.57
C LEU A 75 -5.84 -5.62 -31.04
N SER A 76 -5.05 -6.42 -30.33
CA SER A 76 -4.72 -6.16 -28.92
C SER A 76 -3.53 -5.21 -28.86
N VAL A 77 -3.69 -4.09 -28.15
CA VAL A 77 -2.68 -3.05 -28.03
C VAL A 77 -2.55 -2.67 -26.55
N ASP A 78 -1.34 -2.44 -26.08
CA ASP A 78 -1.12 -1.95 -24.72
C ASP A 78 -1.83 -0.61 -24.49
N SER A 79 -2.38 -0.42 -23.28
CA SER A 79 -3.14 0.79 -22.90
C SER A 79 -2.36 2.08 -23.04
N ASP A 80 -1.02 2.01 -22.97
CA ASP A 80 -0.11 3.16 -23.13
C ASP A 80 0.03 3.61 -24.60
N ARG A 81 -0.35 2.77 -25.56
CA ARG A 81 -0.34 3.04 -27.02
C ARG A 81 -1.71 3.32 -27.60
N LEU A 82 -2.71 3.50 -26.73
CA LEU A 82 -4.06 3.91 -27.11
C LEU A 82 -4.04 5.37 -27.60
N VAL A 83 -4.66 5.65 -28.74
CA VAL A 83 -4.76 7.01 -29.30
C VAL A 83 -6.20 7.39 -29.58
N ALA A 84 -6.49 8.69 -29.51
CA ALA A 84 -7.81 9.23 -29.85
C ALA A 84 -8.14 8.91 -31.32
N GLY A 85 -9.10 8.00 -31.55
CA GLY A 85 -9.44 7.45 -32.86
C GLY A 85 -9.64 5.93 -32.87
N ASP A 86 -9.22 5.24 -31.82
CA ASP A 86 -9.44 3.80 -31.66
C ASP A 86 -10.90 3.47 -31.29
N VAL A 87 -11.46 2.44 -31.96
CA VAL A 87 -12.80 1.93 -31.66
C VAL A 87 -12.68 0.72 -30.75
N LEU A 88 -13.08 0.87 -29.49
CA LEU A 88 -13.11 -0.23 -28.52
C LEU A 88 -14.42 -1.03 -28.67
N PRO A 89 -14.37 -2.35 -28.90
CA PRO A 89 -15.54 -3.20 -28.77
C PRO A 89 -15.87 -3.37 -27.28
N LEU A 90 -16.86 -2.60 -26.81
CA LEU A 90 -17.32 -2.67 -25.42
C LEU A 90 -18.24 -3.88 -25.22
N ALA A 91 -17.87 -4.78 -24.31
CA ALA A 91 -18.72 -5.84 -23.80
C ALA A 91 -19.36 -5.38 -22.47
N ALA A 92 -20.57 -5.83 -22.20
CA ALA A 92 -21.29 -5.47 -20.98
C ALA A 92 -20.48 -5.88 -19.74
N GLY A 93 -20.14 -4.90 -18.89
CA GLY A 93 -19.36 -5.09 -17.65
C GLY A 93 -17.95 -4.49 -17.65
N MET A 94 -17.47 -3.94 -18.76
CA MET A 94 -16.17 -3.23 -18.76
C MET A 94 -16.26 -1.85 -18.12
N ARG A 95 -15.28 -1.53 -17.26
CA ARG A 95 -15.05 -0.18 -16.71
C ARG A 95 -14.30 0.66 -17.77
N VAL A 96 -14.79 1.88 -17.98
CA VAL A 96 -14.26 2.89 -18.92
C VAL A 96 -13.15 3.70 -18.26
#